data_AF-A0A926KQC3-F1
#
_entry.id   AF-A0A926KQC3-F1
#
_cell.length_a   1.000
_cell.length_b   1.000
_cell.length_c   1.000
_cell.angle_alpha   90.00
_cell.angle_beta   90.00
_cell.angle_gamma   90.00
#
_symmetry.space_group_name_H-M   'P 1'
#
loop_
_entity.id
_entity.type
_entity.pdbx_description
1 polymer ?
#
loop_
_entity_poly.entity_id
_entity_poly.type
_entity_poly.pdbx_seq_one_letter_code
_entity_poly.pdbx_strand_id
1 'polypeptide(L)'
;MEQLLLNFKPGMSVEKIGEVTQNYVSSQWKKVLNENMEELTKVFPELEDSTYGLYLDKFIPQIVDALEAAGFTTGGDIKESDFIIGKLLNFRNSMEKWGSEDHRSRVFWIVVEDQKNRSLGTLIFDFFHSHMQFDVPALPNIFAIEATTRKEIITAIDRMKQGDA
;
A
#
# COMPACT_ATOMS: atom_id res chain seq x y z
N MET A 1 -25.08 -0.98 -6.16
CA MET A 1 -23.91 -0.85 -5.28
C MET A 1 -23.16 0.38 -5.74
N GLU A 2 -23.04 1.40 -4.89
CA GLU A 2 -22.19 2.55 -5.19
C GLU A 2 -20.74 2.07 -5.29
N GLN A 3 -20.14 2.30 -6.45
CA GLN A 3 -18.70 2.17 -6.62
C GLN A 3 -18.08 3.30 -5.79
N LEU A 4 -17.36 2.97 -4.70
CA LEU A 4 -16.65 3.97 -3.89
C LEU A 4 -15.64 4.68 -4.79
N LEU A 5 -15.93 5.95 -5.10
CA LEU A 5 -15.12 6.76 -5.99
C LEU A 5 -13.87 7.25 -5.25
N LEU A 6 -12.71 7.04 -5.87
CA LEU A 6 -11.44 7.68 -5.50
C LEU A 6 -11.53 9.18 -5.81
N ASN A 7 -12.16 9.94 -4.91
CA ASN A 7 -12.45 11.37 -5.10
C ASN A 7 -11.35 12.24 -4.48
N PHE A 8 -10.12 12.07 -4.94
CA PHE A 8 -9.03 12.96 -4.57
C PHE A 8 -9.24 14.34 -5.20
N LYS A 9 -8.92 15.39 -4.45
CA LYS A 9 -9.00 16.78 -4.93
C LYS A 9 -7.66 17.48 -4.73
N PRO A 10 -7.27 18.39 -5.62
CA PRO A 10 -6.08 19.21 -5.40
C PRO A 10 -6.11 19.90 -4.04
N GLY A 11 -4.96 19.89 -3.35
CA GLY A 11 -4.81 20.56 -2.05
C GLY A 11 -5.38 19.79 -0.84
N MET A 12 -5.82 18.55 -1.00
CA MET A 12 -6.08 17.66 0.15
C MET A 12 -4.82 17.46 0.99
N SER A 13 -5.01 17.31 2.30
CA SER A 13 -3.95 16.90 3.22
C SER A 13 -3.67 15.40 3.11
N VAL A 14 -2.50 14.96 3.60
CA VAL A 14 -2.13 13.53 3.57
C VAL A 14 -3.10 12.66 4.37
N GLU A 15 -3.69 13.19 5.45
CA GLU A 15 -4.69 12.49 6.26
C GLU A 15 -5.96 12.23 5.45
N LYS A 16 -6.43 13.24 4.71
CA LYS A 16 -7.63 13.07 3.89
C LYS A 16 -7.39 12.12 2.72
N ILE A 17 -6.19 12.17 2.14
CA ILE A 17 -5.76 11.23 1.11
C ILE A 17 -5.74 9.80 1.69
N GLY A 18 -5.17 9.62 2.89
CA GLY A 18 -5.15 8.34 3.58
C GLY A 18 -6.55 7.79 3.86
N GLU A 19 -7.48 8.62 4.30
CA GLU A 19 -8.87 8.23 4.57
C GLU A 19 -9.62 7.80 3.31
N VAL A 20 -9.48 8.53 2.20
CA VAL A 20 -10.05 8.15 0.90
C VAL A 20 -9.44 6.84 0.40
N THR A 21 -8.13 6.67 0.58
CA THR A 21 -7.39 5.47 0.18
C THR A 21 -7.83 4.25 1.00
N GLN A 22 -7.92 4.38 2.33
CA GLN A 22 -8.43 3.33 3.21
C GLN A 22 -9.83 2.89 2.81
N ASN A 23 -10.74 3.83 2.57
CA ASN A 23 -12.12 3.51 2.18
C ASN A 23 -12.18 2.70 0.89
N TYR A 24 -11.39 3.09 -0.11
CA TYR A 24 -11.29 2.34 -1.35
C TYR A 24 -10.69 0.94 -1.12
N VAL A 25 -9.54 0.83 -0.46
CA VAL A 25 -8.88 -0.44 -0.15
C VAL A 25 -9.83 -1.38 0.61
N SER A 26 -10.49 -0.88 1.67
CA SER A 26 -11.47 -1.63 2.46
C SER A 26 -12.62 -2.19 1.64
N SER A 27 -13.05 -1.47 0.60
CA SER A 27 -14.12 -1.90 -0.29
C SER A 27 -13.68 -2.89 -1.37
N GLN A 28 -12.42 -2.84 -1.79
CA GLN A 28 -11.93 -3.62 -2.94
C GLN A 28 -11.17 -4.88 -2.54
N TRP A 29 -10.35 -4.85 -1.48
CA TRP A 29 -9.38 -5.91 -1.19
C TRP A 29 -10.02 -7.31 -1.19
N LYS A 30 -11.08 -7.51 -0.40
CA LYS A 30 -11.72 -8.82 -0.26
C LYS A 30 -12.47 -9.24 -1.52
N LYS A 31 -13.07 -8.27 -2.21
CA LYS A 31 -13.76 -8.51 -3.48
C LYS A 31 -12.78 -9.03 -4.53
N VAL A 32 -11.69 -8.29 -4.75
CA VAL A 32 -10.63 -8.66 -5.70
C VAL A 32 -9.99 -9.99 -5.31
N LEU A 33 -9.73 -10.20 -4.02
CA LEU A 33 -9.19 -11.47 -3.53
C LEU A 33 -10.11 -12.64 -3.88
N ASN A 34 -11.41 -12.53 -3.58
CA ASN A 34 -12.37 -13.59 -3.83
C ASN A 34 -12.57 -13.86 -5.34
N GLU A 35 -12.59 -12.81 -6.17
CA GLU A 35 -12.74 -12.92 -7.63
C GLU A 35 -11.53 -13.60 -8.29
N ASN A 36 -10.35 -13.57 -7.67
CA ASN A 36 -9.10 -14.06 -8.25
C ASN A 36 -8.45 -15.19 -7.43
N MET A 37 -9.14 -15.70 -6.40
CA MET A 37 -8.55 -16.67 -5.44
C MET A 37 -8.03 -17.91 -6.16
N GLU A 38 -8.82 -18.50 -7.06
CA GLU A 38 -8.42 -19.72 -7.78
C GLU A 38 -7.15 -19.51 -8.61
N GLU A 39 -7.08 -18.41 -9.36
CA GLU A 39 -5.91 -18.04 -10.16
C GLU A 39 -4.66 -17.87 -9.27
N LEU A 40 -4.80 -17.07 -8.21
CA LEU A 40 -3.69 -16.70 -7.33
C LEU A 40 -3.17 -17.91 -6.54
N THR A 41 -4.06 -18.74 -5.98
CA THR A 41 -3.68 -19.98 -5.31
C THR A 41 -2.98 -20.95 -6.26
N LYS A 42 -3.40 -21.01 -7.54
CA LYS A 42 -2.78 -21.90 -8.53
C LYS A 42 -1.35 -21.51 -8.88
N VAL A 43 -1.05 -20.23 -8.97
CA VAL A 43 0.30 -19.75 -9.35
C VAL A 43 1.25 -19.60 -8.15
N PHE A 44 0.72 -19.57 -6.92
CA PHE A 44 1.53 -19.40 -5.71
C PHE A 44 2.66 -20.43 -5.52
N PRO A 45 2.49 -21.74 -5.79
CA PRO A 45 3.59 -22.69 -5.65
C PRO A 45 4.80 -22.41 -6.55
N GLU A 46 4.62 -21.64 -7.63
CA GLU A 46 5.68 -21.26 -8.56
C GLU A 46 6.24 -19.86 -8.28
N LEU A 47 5.35 -18.91 -7.95
CA LEU A 47 5.71 -17.49 -7.82
C LEU A 47 5.95 -17.05 -6.37
N GLU A 48 5.53 -17.85 -5.40
CA GLU A 48 5.60 -17.59 -3.96
C GLU A 48 5.11 -16.15 -3.65
N ASP A 49 5.89 -15.36 -2.93
CA ASP A 49 5.55 -14.00 -2.51
C ASP A 49 5.26 -13.05 -3.68
N SER A 50 5.80 -13.32 -4.87
CA SER A 50 5.53 -12.50 -6.07
C SER A 50 4.05 -12.54 -6.47
N THR A 51 3.32 -13.57 -6.06
CA THR A 51 1.87 -13.68 -6.24
C THR A 51 1.10 -12.54 -5.57
N TYR A 52 1.60 -12.02 -4.43
CA TYR A 52 0.99 -10.87 -3.76
C TYR A 52 1.14 -9.60 -4.59
N GLY A 53 2.22 -9.47 -5.37
CA GLY A 53 2.37 -8.43 -6.39
C GLY A 53 1.24 -8.48 -7.41
N LEU A 54 0.98 -9.67 -7.98
CA LEU A 54 -0.11 -9.88 -8.94
C LEU A 54 -1.48 -9.55 -8.37
N TYR A 55 -1.71 -9.88 -7.09
CA TYR A 55 -2.94 -9.52 -6.40
C TYR A 55 -3.10 -8.01 -6.23
N LEU A 56 -2.05 -7.33 -5.72
CA LEU A 56 -2.06 -5.88 -5.47
C LEU A 56 -2.16 -5.08 -6.78
N ASP A 57 -1.57 -5.57 -7.87
CA ASP A 57 -1.67 -4.98 -9.22
C ASP A 57 -3.10 -4.89 -9.75
N LYS A 58 -4.03 -5.71 -9.25
CA LYS A 58 -5.42 -5.71 -9.70
C LYS A 58 -6.21 -4.49 -9.20
N PHE A 59 -5.77 -3.79 -8.14
CA PHE A 59 -6.53 -2.65 -7.59
C PHE A 59 -5.71 -1.45 -7.13
N ILE A 60 -4.43 -1.60 -6.75
CA ILE A 60 -3.60 -0.48 -6.33
C ILE A 60 -3.35 0.55 -7.45
N PRO A 61 -3.14 0.17 -8.73
CA PRO A 61 -2.93 1.16 -9.79
C PRO A 61 -4.04 2.20 -9.93
N GLN A 62 -5.28 1.85 -9.60
CA GLN A 62 -6.41 2.77 -9.65
C GLN A 62 -6.25 3.93 -8.64
N ILE A 63 -5.65 3.67 -7.48
CA ILE A 63 -5.32 4.70 -6.48
C ILE A 63 -4.30 5.67 -7.05
N VAL A 64 -3.25 5.14 -7.70
CA VAL A 64 -2.17 5.95 -8.31
C VAL A 64 -2.73 6.84 -9.40
N ASP A 65 -3.46 6.25 -10.34
CA ASP A 65 -4.04 6.99 -11.47
C ASP A 65 -4.97 8.13 -10.98
N ALA A 66 -5.72 7.89 -9.90
CA ALA A 66 -6.59 8.90 -9.29
C ALA A 66 -5.82 10.00 -8.52
N LEU A 67 -4.72 9.66 -7.85
CA LEU A 67 -3.85 10.63 -7.18
C LEU A 67 -3.15 11.53 -8.20
N GLU A 68 -2.60 10.95 -9.26
CA GLU A 68 -1.97 11.67 -10.37
C GLU A 68 -2.97 12.60 -11.07
N ALA A 69 -4.19 12.12 -11.33
CA ALA A 69 -5.26 12.96 -11.90
C ALA A 69 -5.66 14.14 -11.01
N ALA A 70 -5.50 14.01 -9.69
CA ALA A 70 -5.72 15.09 -8.72
C ALA A 70 -4.49 15.98 -8.51
N GLY A 71 -3.37 15.71 -9.19
CA GLY A 71 -2.14 16.49 -9.14
C GLY A 71 -1.19 16.14 -8.01
N PHE A 72 -1.33 14.96 -7.42
CA PHE A 72 -0.36 14.45 -6.45
C PHE A 72 0.67 13.56 -7.14
N THR A 73 1.90 13.57 -6.63
CA THR A 73 2.94 12.62 -7.03
C THR A 73 3.30 11.75 -5.85
N THR A 74 3.55 10.47 -6.13
CA THR A 74 3.84 9.44 -5.11
C THR A 74 5.11 8.66 -5.40
N GLY A 75 5.83 9.03 -6.46
CA GLY A 75 7.01 8.31 -6.94
C GLY A 75 8.30 8.64 -6.19
N GLY A 76 8.45 9.82 -5.61
CA GLY A 76 9.72 10.27 -5.02
C GLY A 76 10.94 9.97 -5.93
N ASP A 77 12.09 9.64 -5.32
CA ASP A 77 13.33 9.28 -6.03
C ASP A 77 13.36 7.79 -6.42
N ILE A 78 12.43 7.32 -7.26
CA ILE A 78 12.49 5.97 -7.84
C ILE A 78 13.75 5.81 -8.69
N LYS A 79 14.51 4.75 -8.44
CA LYS A 79 15.68 4.36 -9.23
C LYS A 79 15.33 3.25 -10.20
N GLU A 80 16.05 3.16 -11.31
CA GLU A 80 15.87 2.09 -12.32
C GLU A 80 16.03 0.68 -11.71
N SER A 81 16.85 0.54 -10.66
CA SER A 81 17.06 -0.72 -9.95
C SER A 81 15.96 -1.05 -8.91
N ASP A 82 14.99 -0.17 -8.69
CA ASP A 82 13.96 -0.40 -7.68
C ASP A 82 12.93 -1.40 -8.18
N PHE A 83 12.54 -2.33 -7.30
CA PHE A 83 11.44 -3.25 -7.55
C PHE A 83 10.12 -2.65 -7.03
N ILE A 84 9.16 -2.46 -7.94
CA ILE A 84 7.90 -1.75 -7.69
C ILE A 84 6.74 -2.62 -8.15
N ILE A 85 5.74 -2.77 -7.28
CA ILE A 85 4.45 -3.39 -7.60
C ILE A 85 3.32 -2.37 -7.45
N GLY A 86 2.18 -2.60 -8.11
CA GLY A 86 1.00 -1.74 -8.02
C GLY A 86 1.22 -0.31 -8.53
N LYS A 87 2.25 -0.08 -9.36
CA LYS A 87 2.80 1.24 -9.74
C LYS A 87 3.31 2.12 -8.58
N LEU A 88 3.21 1.67 -7.33
CA LEU A 88 3.33 2.54 -6.15
C LEU A 88 4.23 1.97 -5.06
N LEU A 89 4.20 0.66 -4.87
CA LEU A 89 4.76 -0.01 -3.71
C LEU A 89 6.20 -0.40 -4.02
N ASN A 90 7.13 0.46 -3.63
CA ASN A 90 8.57 0.26 -3.81
C ASN A 90 9.16 -0.56 -2.66
N PHE A 91 9.78 -1.71 -2.96
CA PHE A 91 10.34 -2.60 -1.94
C PHE A 91 11.48 -1.97 -1.15
N ARG A 92 12.24 -1.04 -1.74
CA ARG A 92 13.25 -0.24 -1.03
C ARG A 92 12.63 0.62 0.07
N ASN A 93 11.36 0.97 -0.11
CA ASN A 93 10.52 1.71 0.82
C ASN A 93 9.53 0.77 1.54
N SER A 94 10.02 -0.39 1.98
CA SER A 94 9.23 -1.33 2.77
C SER A 94 10.03 -1.97 3.92
N MET A 95 9.31 -2.54 4.88
CA MET A 95 9.85 -3.40 5.95
C MET A 95 8.90 -4.56 6.20
N GLU A 96 9.45 -5.75 6.43
CA GLU A 96 8.70 -6.97 6.75
C GLU A 96 9.33 -7.62 7.98
N LYS A 97 8.75 -7.37 9.15
CA LYS A 97 9.37 -7.75 10.44
C LYS A 97 8.39 -8.22 11.52
N TRP A 98 7.07 -8.10 11.29
CA TRP A 98 6.05 -8.31 12.31
C TRP A 98 5.13 -9.46 11.96
N GLY A 99 4.64 -10.20 12.95
CA GLY A 99 3.74 -11.35 12.76
C GLY A 99 4.45 -12.70 12.66
N SER A 100 3.69 -13.75 12.38
CA SER A 100 4.16 -15.12 12.12
C SER A 100 4.26 -15.38 10.61
N GLU A 101 4.78 -16.53 10.20
CA GLU A 101 4.91 -16.88 8.77
C GLU A 101 3.56 -16.97 8.05
N ASP A 102 2.48 -17.32 8.75
CA ASP A 102 1.11 -17.36 8.22
C ASP A 102 0.38 -16.01 8.34
N HIS A 103 1.01 -15.01 8.96
CA HIS A 103 0.42 -13.70 9.23
C HIS A 103 1.50 -12.61 9.23
N ARG A 104 2.36 -12.60 8.22
CA ARG A 104 3.48 -11.69 8.10
C ARG A 104 2.99 -10.31 7.63
N SER A 105 3.40 -9.27 8.33
CA SER A 105 3.14 -7.87 7.97
C SER A 105 4.32 -7.30 7.19
N ARG A 106 4.04 -6.83 5.98
CA ARG A 106 4.90 -5.96 5.18
C ARG A 106 4.31 -4.56 5.14
N VAL A 107 5.09 -3.60 5.60
CA VAL A 107 4.72 -2.19 5.64
C VAL A 107 5.46 -1.46 4.54
N PHE A 108 4.72 -0.88 3.59
CA PHE A 108 5.25 0.05 2.59
C PHE A 108 5.00 1.49 3.04
N TRP A 109 5.84 2.42 2.57
CA TRP A 109 5.59 3.85 2.75
C TRP A 109 5.74 4.62 1.45
N ILE A 110 4.87 5.61 1.29
CA ILE A 110 4.71 6.43 0.09
C ILE A 110 4.69 7.90 0.50
N VAL A 111 5.74 8.64 0.16
CA VAL A 111 5.74 10.10 0.35
C VAL A 111 4.83 10.70 -0.72
N VAL A 112 3.88 11.52 -0.29
CA VAL A 112 2.94 12.21 -1.18
C VAL A 112 3.41 13.65 -1.34
N GLU A 113 3.49 14.13 -2.57
CA GLU A 113 3.85 15.50 -2.88
C GLU A 113 2.73 16.18 -3.69
N ASP A 114 2.62 17.50 -3.56
CA ASP A 114 1.71 18.30 -4.39
C ASP A 114 2.36 18.71 -5.72
N GLN A 115 1.57 19.37 -6.58
CA GLN A 115 2.02 19.92 -7.87
C GLN A 115 3.20 20.90 -7.78
N LYS A 116 3.55 21.37 -6.58
CA LYS A 116 4.69 22.26 -6.32
C LYS A 116 5.89 21.49 -5.73
N ASN A 117 5.86 20.15 -5.79
CA ASN A 117 6.85 19.24 -5.21
C ASN A 117 7.04 19.45 -3.71
N ARG A 118 5.99 19.90 -3.01
CA ARG A 118 6.01 19.99 -1.55
C ARG A 118 5.50 18.68 -0.98
N SER A 119 6.33 18.00 -0.19
CA SER A 119 5.91 16.81 0.53
C SER A 119 4.82 17.16 1.54
N LEU A 120 3.67 16.51 1.39
CA LEU A 120 2.49 16.69 2.25
C LEU A 120 2.51 15.76 3.46
N GLY A 121 3.32 14.70 3.39
CA GLY A 121 3.44 13.65 4.38
C GLY A 121 3.64 12.30 3.71
N THR A 122 3.38 11.23 4.44
CA THR A 122 3.57 9.85 4.00
C THR A 122 2.33 9.01 4.26
N LEU A 123 1.91 8.24 3.26
CA LEU A 123 0.99 7.13 3.43
C LEU A 123 1.76 5.87 3.82
N ILE A 124 1.27 5.17 4.82
CA ILE A 124 1.77 3.87 5.26
C ILE A 124 0.75 2.83 4.83
N PHE A 125 1.20 1.81 4.10
CA PHE A 125 0.38 0.67 3.68
C PHE A 125 0.87 -0.58 4.39
N ASP A 126 0.11 -1.05 5.37
CA ASP A 126 0.39 -2.28 6.13
C ASP A 126 -0.39 -3.45 5.53
N PHE A 127 0.34 -4.38 4.92
CA PHE A 127 -0.20 -5.51 4.20
C PHE A 127 0.18 -6.82 4.88
N PHE A 128 -0.83 -7.59 5.27
CA PHE A 128 -0.65 -8.90 5.88
C PHE A 128 -0.78 -10.01 4.83
N HIS A 129 0.11 -11.00 4.90
CA HIS A 129 0.15 -12.13 3.98
C HIS A 129 0.75 -13.37 4.65
N SER A 130 0.64 -14.52 3.99
CA SER A 130 1.19 -15.80 4.46
C SER A 130 2.32 -16.27 3.54
N HIS A 131 3.44 -16.70 4.09
CA HIS A 131 4.50 -17.42 3.38
C HIS A 131 4.23 -18.93 3.31
N MET A 132 3.21 -19.44 4.03
CA MET A 132 2.90 -20.87 4.05
C MET A 132 1.97 -21.30 2.92
N GLN A 133 1.05 -20.42 2.53
CA GLN A 133 0.10 -20.61 1.44
C GLN A 133 -0.35 -19.25 0.94
N PHE A 134 -0.94 -19.17 -0.24
CA PHE A 134 -1.55 -17.92 -0.68
C PHE A 134 -2.73 -17.56 0.24
N ASP A 135 -2.54 -16.55 1.08
CA ASP A 135 -3.57 -16.00 1.94
C ASP A 135 -3.31 -14.53 2.24
N VAL A 136 -4.40 -13.76 2.36
CA VAL A 136 -4.40 -12.36 2.79
C VAL A 136 -5.27 -12.31 4.06
N PRO A 137 -4.68 -12.57 5.23
CA PRO A 137 -5.42 -12.91 6.44
C PRO A 137 -6.14 -11.73 7.10
N ALA A 138 -5.78 -10.49 6.71
CA ALA A 138 -6.36 -9.28 7.29
C ALA A 138 -6.57 -8.19 6.24
N LEU A 139 -7.48 -7.27 6.56
CA LEU A 139 -7.69 -6.03 5.82
C LEU A 139 -6.36 -5.24 5.76
N PRO A 140 -5.89 -4.82 4.58
CA PRO A 140 -4.76 -3.92 4.51
C PRO A 140 -5.11 -2.55 5.11
N ASN A 141 -4.20 -2.02 5.93
CA ASN A 141 -4.40 -0.75 6.64
C ASN A 141 -3.62 0.38 5.99
N ILE A 142 -4.24 1.55 5.92
CA ILE A 142 -3.66 2.79 5.45
C ILE A 142 -3.59 3.76 6.62
N PHE A 143 -2.38 4.24 6.91
CA PHE A 143 -2.17 5.33 7.86
C PHE A 143 -1.55 6.52 7.15
N ALA A 144 -1.78 7.71 7.69
CA ALA A 144 -1.14 8.94 7.24
C ALA A 144 -0.28 9.48 8.37
N ILE A 145 0.95 9.88 8.04
CA ILE A 145 1.89 10.51 8.98
C ILE A 145 2.49 11.76 8.33
N GLU A 146 2.83 12.76 9.14
CA GLU A 146 3.46 14.00 8.67
C GLU A 146 4.93 13.79 8.25
N ALA A 147 5.59 12.74 8.75
CA ALA A 147 6.99 12.46 8.45
C ALA A 147 7.22 12.21 6.95
N THR A 148 8.27 12.82 6.39
CA THR A 148 8.60 12.72 4.95
C THR A 148 10.02 12.20 4.71
N THR A 149 10.88 12.21 5.73
CA THR A 149 12.23 11.65 5.62
C THR A 149 12.24 10.17 6.00
N ARG A 150 13.09 9.37 5.34
CA ARG A 150 13.21 7.92 5.59
C ARG A 150 13.41 7.60 7.07
N LYS A 151 14.27 8.35 7.77
CA LYS A 151 14.59 8.11 9.18
C LYS A 151 13.37 8.32 10.08
N GLU A 152 12.63 9.40 9.85
CA GLU A 152 11.43 9.73 10.62
C GLU A 152 10.30 8.74 10.33
N ILE A 153 10.13 8.36 9.06
CA ILE A 153 9.12 7.37 8.63
C ILE A 153 9.38 6.01 9.29
N ILE A 154 10.61 5.50 9.23
CA ILE A 154 10.96 4.22 9.89
C ILE A 154 10.68 4.29 11.39
N THR A 155 11.07 5.39 12.03
CA THR A 155 10.82 5.60 13.47
C THR A 155 9.31 5.61 13.79
N ALA A 156 8.50 6.22 12.93
CA ALA A 156 7.05 6.25 13.09
C ALA A 156 6.42 4.85 12.89
N ILE A 157 6.86 4.10 11.88
CA ILE A 157 6.41 2.72 11.65
C ILE A 157 6.76 1.84 12.85
N ASP A 158 7.98 1.90 13.35
CA ASP A 158 8.40 1.09 14.51
C ASP A 158 7.52 1.39 15.74
N ARG A 159 7.19 2.67 15.99
CA ARG A 159 6.29 3.05 17.10
C ARG A 159 4.86 2.54 16.89
N MET A 160 4.33 2.66 15.68
CA MET A 160 3.00 2.16 15.32
C MET A 160 2.91 0.66 15.59
N LYS A 161 3.89 -0.11 15.12
CA LYS A 161 3.91 -1.58 15.25
C LYS A 161 4.26 -2.08 16.66
N GLN A 162 4.86 -1.24 17.52
CA GLN A 162 5.09 -1.55 18.94
C GLN A 162 3.85 -1.33 19.82
N GLY A 163 2.92 -0.47 19.40
CA GLY A 163 1.68 -0.19 20.14
C GLY A 163 0.57 -1.23 19.95
N ASP A 164 0.72 -2.13 18.98
CA ASP A 164 -0.25 -3.19 18.62
C ASP A 164 0.10 -4.57 19.23
N ALA A 165 1.06 -4.64 20.16
CA ALA A 165 1.52 -5.88 20.82
C ALA A 165 0.98 -6.06 22.25
#